data_AF-A0A396BYE0-F1
#
_entry.id   AF-A0A396BYE0-F1
#
_cell.length_a   1.000
_cell.length_b   1.000
_cell.length_c   1.000
_cell.angle_alpha   90.00
_cell.angle_beta   90.00
_cell.angle_gamma   90.00
#
_symmetry.space_group_name_H-M   'P 1'
#
loop_
_entity.id
_entity.type
_entity.pdbx_description
1 polymer ?
#
loop_
_entity_poly.entity_id
_entity_poly.type
_entity_poly.pdbx_seq_one_letter_code
_entity_poly.pdbx_strand_id
1 'polypeptide(L)'
;MTIDEAKRVRIVDFLAQLGHRAQYMKSEQYWYLSPLRKEVTPSFKVNDRLNEWYDFGEATGGDLVELGKYLCGTKSVSEALAYIKRYVNGVSLPRPRALPATSRPVEADMKNLIIVPLRHHALLSYLHSRMIDSDIGRMFCKEVHYELRQKRYFALAFGNISGGYEVRNPYYKGCIKNKDISLIPQSRGEAQSRVCLFEGFMDFLSYLTLKQTDDSAICINAPCDYLVMNSVSNLKRTLTYLQKYTYIHCYLDNDLAGQKTVETIAGMYGRCVYNESNCYAGYKDLNDYLRGKKQ
;
A
#
# COMPACT_ATOMS: atom_id res chain seq x y z
N MET A 1 0.44 -24.27 8.27
CA MET A 1 1.50 -23.43 7.71
C MET A 1 1.24 -22.04 8.24
N THR A 2 2.23 -21.38 8.82
CA THR A 2 2.11 -20.01 9.31
C THR A 2 2.33 -19.01 8.17
N ILE A 3 2.02 -17.72 8.40
CA ILE A 3 2.29 -16.65 7.43
C ILE A 3 3.80 -16.55 7.14
N ASP A 4 4.64 -16.65 8.18
CA ASP A 4 6.10 -16.58 8.01
C ASP A 4 6.66 -17.78 7.24
N GLU A 5 6.10 -18.97 7.42
CA GLU A 5 6.43 -20.14 6.60
C GLU A 5 6.03 -19.93 5.15
N ALA A 6 4.82 -19.41 4.88
CA ALA A 6 4.34 -19.12 3.54
C ALA A 6 5.24 -18.11 2.82
N LYS A 7 5.67 -17.04 3.51
CA LYS A 7 6.56 -16.01 2.94
C LYS A 7 7.94 -16.55 2.51
N ARG A 8 8.34 -17.72 3.01
CA ARG A 8 9.60 -18.39 2.62
C ARG A 8 9.46 -19.30 1.41
N VAL A 9 8.23 -19.65 1.02
CA VAL A 9 7.97 -20.44 -0.18
C VAL A 9 8.09 -19.52 -1.38
N ARG A 10 8.93 -19.89 -2.36
CA ARG A 10 9.12 -19.11 -3.58
C ARG A 10 7.86 -19.18 -4.44
N ILE A 11 7.34 -18.03 -4.83
CA ILE A 11 6.17 -17.95 -5.73
C ILE A 11 6.45 -18.67 -7.06
N VAL A 12 7.68 -18.59 -7.58
CA VAL A 12 8.08 -19.30 -8.81
C VAL A 12 7.91 -20.82 -8.67
N ASP A 13 8.37 -21.39 -7.56
CA ASP A 13 8.29 -22.84 -7.32
C ASP A 13 6.83 -23.26 -7.06
N PHE A 14 6.08 -22.43 -6.33
CA PHE A 14 4.65 -22.64 -6.10
C PHE A 14 3.83 -22.62 -7.40
N LEU A 15 4.06 -21.64 -8.28
CA LEU A 15 3.40 -21.55 -9.58
C LEU A 15 3.75 -22.74 -10.48
N ALA A 16 5.01 -23.17 -10.48
CA ALA A 16 5.43 -24.36 -11.21
C ALA A 16 4.68 -25.61 -10.72
N GLN A 17 4.46 -25.74 -9.42
CA GLN A 17 3.68 -26.85 -8.83
C GLN A 17 2.21 -26.82 -9.24
N LEU A 18 1.65 -25.64 -9.49
CA LEU A 18 0.31 -25.47 -10.04
C LEU A 18 0.26 -25.66 -11.57
N GLY A 19 1.40 -25.93 -12.21
CA GLY A 19 1.50 -26.12 -13.66
C GLY A 19 1.71 -24.83 -14.46
N HIS A 20 1.84 -23.68 -13.81
CA HIS A 20 2.12 -22.42 -14.48
C HIS A 20 3.62 -22.30 -14.78
N ARG A 21 3.95 -22.10 -16.05
CA ARG A 21 5.33 -21.92 -16.51
C ARG A 21 5.57 -20.48 -16.95
N ALA A 22 6.73 -19.95 -16.57
CA ALA A 22 7.17 -18.65 -17.04
C ALA A 22 7.35 -18.68 -18.56
N GLN A 23 6.77 -17.69 -19.23
CA GLN A 23 6.86 -17.50 -20.68
C GLN A 23 8.22 -16.91 -21.05
N TYR A 24 8.74 -16.01 -20.23
CA TYR A 24 10.09 -15.48 -20.36
C TYR A 24 10.59 -14.89 -19.03
N MET A 25 11.90 -14.65 -18.95
CA MET A 25 12.55 -13.97 -17.84
C MET A 25 13.21 -12.68 -18.32
N LYS A 26 13.04 -11.59 -17.58
CA LYS A 26 13.69 -10.30 -17.87
C LYS A 26 14.17 -9.63 -16.59
N SER A 27 15.47 -9.39 -16.47
CA SER A 27 16.08 -8.74 -15.29
C SER A 27 15.68 -9.42 -13.96
N GLU A 28 15.82 -10.75 -13.88
CA GLU A 28 15.45 -11.57 -12.70
C GLU A 28 13.95 -11.50 -12.32
N GLN A 29 13.09 -11.10 -13.25
CA GLN A 29 11.64 -11.12 -13.11
C GLN A 29 11.07 -12.18 -14.05
N TYR A 30 10.21 -13.04 -13.51
CA TYR A 30 9.56 -14.10 -14.27
C TYR A 30 8.20 -13.59 -14.75
N TRP A 31 7.91 -13.75 -16.04
CA TRP A 31 6.65 -13.33 -16.64
C TRP A 31 5.83 -14.55 -17.04
N TYR A 32 4.55 -14.55 -16.67
CA TYR A 32 3.60 -15.63 -16.85
C TYR A 32 2.37 -15.08 -17.58
N LEU A 33 1.65 -15.98 -18.26
CA LEU A 33 0.23 -15.76 -18.46
C LEU A 33 -0.44 -15.77 -17.09
N SER A 34 -1.37 -14.85 -16.86
CA SER A 34 -2.07 -14.69 -15.60
C SER A 34 -2.67 -16.03 -15.15
N PRO A 35 -2.39 -16.48 -13.91
CA PRO A 35 -3.08 -17.61 -13.34
C PRO A 35 -4.49 -17.23 -12.85
N LEU A 36 -4.86 -15.95 -12.91
CA LEU A 36 -6.11 -15.40 -12.38
C LEU A 36 -7.20 -15.28 -13.45
N ARG A 37 -6.81 -15.25 -14.74
CA ARG A 37 -7.74 -15.15 -15.88
C ARG A 37 -7.14 -15.79 -17.13
N LYS A 38 -7.96 -16.00 -18.15
CA LYS A 38 -7.47 -16.40 -19.48
C LYS A 38 -6.88 -15.20 -20.21
N GLU A 39 -5.64 -15.34 -20.67
CA GLU A 39 -4.98 -14.35 -21.52
C GLU A 39 -4.01 -15.02 -22.51
N VAL A 40 -3.61 -14.27 -23.54
CA VAL A 40 -2.66 -14.71 -24.57
C VAL A 40 -1.32 -13.95 -24.53
N THR A 41 -1.29 -12.79 -23.87
CA THR A 41 -0.08 -11.98 -23.71
C THR A 41 0.31 -11.97 -22.23
N PRO A 42 1.56 -12.31 -21.86
CA PRO A 42 1.97 -12.38 -20.46
C PRO A 42 1.89 -11.03 -19.75
N SER A 43 1.12 -10.98 -18.68
CA SER A 43 0.94 -9.77 -17.87
C SER A 43 1.15 -10.01 -16.37
N PHE A 44 1.39 -11.25 -15.96
CA PHE A 44 1.64 -11.60 -14.57
C PHE A 44 3.14 -11.71 -14.33
N LYS A 45 3.65 -10.93 -13.38
CA LYS A 45 5.07 -10.78 -13.10
C LYS A 45 5.37 -11.24 -11.68
N VAL A 46 6.41 -12.07 -11.52
CA VAL A 46 6.95 -12.46 -10.22
C VAL A 46 8.36 -11.90 -10.04
N ASN A 47 8.54 -11.15 -8.97
CA ASN A 47 9.84 -10.71 -8.48
C ASN A 47 10.41 -11.74 -7.51
N ASP A 48 11.21 -12.67 -8.03
CA ASP A 48 11.73 -13.79 -7.23
C ASP A 48 12.65 -13.33 -6.07
N ARG A 49 13.27 -12.15 -6.20
CA ARG A 49 14.10 -11.58 -5.12
C ARG A 49 13.26 -11.04 -3.96
N LEU A 50 12.16 -10.35 -4.26
CA LEU A 50 11.25 -9.81 -3.24
C LEU A 50 10.23 -10.86 -2.77
N ASN A 51 10.08 -11.95 -3.52
CA ASN A 51 9.04 -12.95 -3.38
C ASN A 51 7.63 -12.33 -3.42
N GLU A 52 7.42 -11.43 -4.39
CA GLU A 52 6.16 -10.72 -4.62
C GLU A 52 5.73 -10.88 -6.08
N TRP A 53 4.43 -10.83 -6.33
CA TRP A 53 3.84 -10.89 -7.66
C TRP A 53 3.00 -9.64 -7.96
N TYR A 54 2.80 -9.38 -9.25
CA TYR A 54 1.91 -8.34 -9.74
C TYR A 54 1.31 -8.75 -11.08
N ASP A 55 0.00 -8.60 -11.22
CA ASP A 55 -0.76 -8.79 -12.45
C ASP A 55 -1.20 -7.43 -13.01
N PHE A 56 -0.75 -7.13 -14.21
CA PHE A 56 -0.99 -5.84 -14.87
C PHE A 56 -2.41 -5.72 -15.42
N GLY A 57 -3.09 -6.82 -15.75
CA GLY A 57 -4.47 -6.76 -16.25
C GLY A 57 -5.48 -6.57 -15.12
N GLU A 58 -5.24 -7.13 -13.93
CA GLU A 58 -6.07 -6.90 -12.73
C GLU A 58 -5.61 -5.68 -11.91
N ALA A 59 -4.47 -5.07 -12.26
CA ALA A 59 -3.81 -4.03 -11.48
C ALA A 59 -3.67 -4.40 -9.99
N THR A 60 -3.32 -5.66 -9.71
CA THR A 60 -3.27 -6.23 -8.36
C THR A 60 -1.98 -7.02 -8.14
N GLY A 61 -1.60 -7.24 -6.88
CA GLY A 61 -0.38 -7.95 -6.53
C GLY A 61 -0.23 -8.13 -5.03
N GLY A 62 0.84 -8.81 -4.61
CA GLY A 62 1.13 -9.06 -3.21
C GLY A 62 2.18 -10.14 -2.99
N ASP A 63 2.19 -10.71 -1.79
CA ASP A 63 3.01 -11.88 -1.46
C ASP A 63 2.32 -13.20 -1.84
N LEU A 64 2.92 -14.33 -1.48
CA LEU A 64 2.34 -15.64 -1.76
C LEU A 64 0.98 -15.88 -1.07
N VAL A 65 0.75 -15.28 0.11
CA VAL A 65 -0.53 -15.43 0.82
C VAL A 65 -1.63 -14.70 0.06
N GLU A 66 -1.34 -13.48 -0.41
CA GLU A 66 -2.24 -12.75 -1.30
C GLU A 66 -2.48 -13.55 -2.59
N LEU A 67 -1.44 -14.11 -3.22
CA LEU A 67 -1.64 -14.96 -4.41
C LEU A 67 -2.58 -16.14 -4.11
N GLY A 68 -2.37 -16.81 -2.98
CA GLY A 68 -3.19 -17.94 -2.53
C GLY A 68 -4.67 -17.55 -2.44
N LYS A 69 -4.98 -16.39 -1.85
CA LYS A 69 -6.35 -15.86 -1.76
C LYS A 69 -7.02 -15.75 -3.14
N TYR A 70 -6.32 -15.16 -4.11
CA TYR A 70 -6.84 -15.04 -5.47
C TYR A 70 -7.06 -16.40 -6.13
N LEU A 71 -6.11 -17.34 -5.99
CA LEU A 71 -6.16 -18.64 -6.66
C LEU A 71 -7.25 -19.57 -6.10
N CYS A 72 -7.53 -19.51 -4.79
CA CYS A 72 -8.61 -20.30 -4.20
C CYS A 72 -9.92 -19.52 -4.02
N GLY A 73 -9.99 -18.27 -4.51
CA GLY A 73 -11.21 -17.46 -4.48
C GLY A 73 -11.70 -17.13 -3.07
N THR A 74 -10.80 -16.99 -2.10
CA THR A 74 -11.12 -16.71 -0.70
C THR A 74 -10.52 -15.39 -0.22
N LYS A 75 -11.14 -14.82 0.80
CA LYS A 75 -10.62 -13.67 1.54
C LYS A 75 -9.91 -14.10 2.83
N SER A 76 -10.13 -15.34 3.25
CA SER A 76 -9.59 -15.91 4.49
C SER A 76 -8.10 -16.24 4.34
N VAL A 77 -7.27 -15.62 5.18
CA VAL A 77 -5.85 -15.96 5.28
C VAL A 77 -5.67 -17.44 5.66
N SER A 78 -6.51 -17.97 6.54
CA SER A 78 -6.42 -19.37 6.97
C SER A 78 -6.65 -20.34 5.80
N GLU A 79 -7.65 -20.08 4.96
CA GLU A 79 -7.94 -20.89 3.79
C GLU A 79 -6.85 -20.79 2.72
N ALA A 80 -6.32 -19.59 2.49
CA ALA A 80 -5.17 -19.39 1.59
C ALA A 80 -3.94 -20.18 2.08
N LEU A 81 -3.63 -20.13 3.38
CA LEU A 81 -2.53 -20.90 3.96
C LEU A 81 -2.75 -22.42 3.87
N ALA A 82 -3.99 -22.89 4.05
CA ALA A 82 -4.33 -24.30 3.89
C ALA A 82 -4.16 -24.75 2.42
N TYR A 83 -4.61 -23.93 1.48
CA TYR A 83 -4.43 -24.15 0.05
C TYR A 83 -2.95 -24.25 -0.32
N ILE A 84 -2.15 -23.25 0.06
CA ILE A 84 -0.70 -23.23 -0.23
C ILE A 84 -0.02 -24.47 0.39
N LYS A 85 -0.33 -24.80 1.66
CA LYS A 85 0.24 -25.96 2.35
C LYS A 85 -0.01 -27.27 1.58
N ARG A 86 -1.18 -27.42 0.94
CA ARG A 86 -1.52 -28.64 0.18
C ARG A 86 -0.58 -28.89 -0.99
N TYR A 87 -0.14 -27.84 -1.67
CA TYR A 87 0.78 -27.95 -2.81
C TYR A 87 2.26 -27.94 -2.39
N VAL A 88 2.58 -27.32 -1.25
CA VAL A 88 3.94 -27.28 -0.69
C VAL A 88 4.39 -28.63 -0.11
N ASN A 89 3.50 -29.41 0.50
CA ASN A 89 3.86 -30.68 1.14
C ASN A 89 4.03 -31.88 0.17
N GLY A 90 3.75 -31.70 -1.12
CA GLY A 90 3.74 -32.80 -2.10
C GLY A 90 5.12 -33.21 -2.63
N VAL A 91 6.15 -32.36 -2.52
CA VAL A 91 7.51 -32.62 -3.02
C VAL A 91 8.51 -31.82 -2.17
N SER A 92 9.70 -32.39 -1.92
CA SER A 92 10.84 -31.72 -1.29
C SER A 92 11.18 -30.42 -2.01
N LEU A 93 10.64 -29.29 -1.56
CA LEU A 93 11.04 -27.99 -2.06
C LEU A 93 12.54 -27.77 -1.76
N PRO A 94 13.32 -27.21 -2.69
CA PRO A 94 14.67 -26.78 -2.39
C PRO A 94 14.66 -25.87 -1.16
N ARG A 95 15.63 -26.10 -0.26
CA ARG A 95 15.77 -25.47 1.06
C ARG A 95 15.21 -24.04 1.14
N PRO A 96 14.49 -23.68 2.22
CA PRO A 96 14.18 -22.29 2.52
C PRO A 96 15.48 -21.48 2.43
N ARG A 97 15.54 -20.50 1.52
CA ARG A 97 16.68 -19.60 1.48
C ARG A 97 16.75 -18.94 2.85
N ALA A 98 17.95 -18.90 3.44
CA ALA A 98 18.18 -17.98 4.54
C ALA A 98 17.72 -16.60 4.06
N LEU A 99 16.90 -15.92 4.88
CA LEU A 99 16.51 -14.55 4.61
C LEU A 99 17.79 -13.78 4.22
N PRO A 100 17.86 -13.14 3.04
CA PRO A 100 19.05 -12.39 2.70
C PRO A 100 19.33 -11.43 3.85
N ALA A 101 20.53 -11.55 4.43
CA ALA A 101 21.02 -10.68 5.49
C ALA A 101 20.72 -9.25 5.06
N THR A 102 19.75 -8.62 5.74
CA THR A 102 19.20 -7.29 5.48
C THR A 102 19.59 -6.76 4.10
N SER A 103 18.91 -7.24 3.06
CA SER A 103 19.13 -6.68 1.72
C SER A 103 19.02 -5.17 1.85
N ARG A 104 20.05 -4.42 1.46
CA ARG A 104 20.00 -2.95 1.50
C ARG A 104 18.66 -2.49 0.89
N PRO A 105 17.97 -1.52 1.52
CA PRO A 105 16.73 -0.98 0.96
C PRO A 105 16.98 -0.61 -0.51
N VAL A 106 16.06 -0.95 -1.40
CA VAL A 106 16.18 -0.64 -2.84
C VAL A 106 16.39 0.85 -3.07
N GLU A 107 15.86 1.65 -2.16
CA GLU A 107 15.96 3.09 -2.08
C GLU A 107 17.39 3.59 -1.90
N ALA A 108 18.27 2.81 -1.26
CA ALA A 108 19.68 3.15 -1.11
C ALA A 108 20.46 3.09 -2.44
N ASP A 109 19.95 2.33 -3.41
CA ASP A 109 20.54 2.22 -4.74
C ASP A 109 19.94 3.21 -5.75
N MET A 110 18.93 4.00 -5.34
CA MET A 110 18.32 5.03 -6.18
C MET A 110 19.25 6.24 -6.29
N LYS A 111 19.57 6.62 -7.53
CA LYS A 111 20.45 7.73 -7.86
C LYS A 111 19.73 8.80 -8.66
N ASN A 112 20.36 9.97 -8.79
CA ASN A 112 19.87 11.06 -9.64
C ASN A 112 18.41 11.43 -9.35
N LEU A 113 18.09 11.59 -8.06
CA LEU A 113 16.75 11.93 -7.60
C LEU A 113 16.38 13.35 -8.04
N ILE A 114 15.38 13.49 -8.90
CA ILE A 114 14.85 14.77 -9.35
C ILE A 114 13.38 14.84 -8.93
N ILE A 115 13.04 15.81 -8.09
CA ILE A 115 11.67 16.05 -7.63
C ILE A 115 11.10 17.25 -8.38
N VAL A 116 10.02 17.05 -9.13
CA VAL A 116 9.35 18.10 -9.91
C VAL A 116 7.85 18.10 -9.65
N PRO A 117 7.12 19.19 -9.98
CA PRO A 117 5.66 19.19 -9.90
C PRO A 117 5.05 18.05 -10.70
N LEU A 118 3.98 17.44 -10.19
CA LEU A 118 3.30 16.32 -10.83
C LEU A 118 2.69 16.75 -12.18
N ARG A 119 3.24 16.23 -13.28
CA ARG A 119 2.81 16.50 -14.66
C ARG A 119 2.84 15.26 -15.55
N HIS A 120 3.50 14.19 -15.12
CA HIS A 120 3.71 12.98 -15.91
C HIS A 120 2.38 12.24 -16.14
N HIS A 121 1.98 12.12 -17.40
CA HIS A 121 0.69 11.52 -17.79
C HIS A 121 0.46 10.12 -17.23
N ALA A 122 1.49 9.25 -17.17
CA ALA A 122 1.34 7.91 -16.60
C ALA A 122 1.06 7.92 -15.08
N LEU A 123 1.56 8.91 -14.34
CA LEU A 123 1.27 9.04 -12.90
C LEU A 123 -0.13 9.60 -12.66
N LEU A 124 -0.55 10.55 -13.49
CA LEU A 124 -1.94 11.04 -13.49
C LEU A 124 -2.92 9.93 -13.87
N SER A 125 -2.60 9.13 -14.89
CA SER A 125 -3.40 7.95 -15.28
C SER A 125 -3.45 6.91 -14.15
N TYR A 126 -2.37 6.75 -13.38
CA TYR A 126 -2.37 5.89 -12.21
C TYR A 126 -3.29 6.42 -11.11
N LEU A 127 -3.25 7.72 -10.79
CA LEU A 127 -4.20 8.33 -9.84
C LEU A 127 -5.65 8.14 -10.30
N HIS A 128 -5.92 8.39 -11.59
CA HIS A 128 -7.24 8.16 -12.18
C HIS A 128 -7.70 6.71 -12.07
N SER A 129 -6.82 5.72 -12.29
CA SER A 129 -7.15 4.30 -12.08
C SER A 129 -7.48 3.93 -10.62
N ARG A 130 -7.08 4.81 -9.69
CA ARG A 130 -7.38 4.72 -8.26
C ARG A 130 -8.53 5.66 -7.86
N MET A 131 -9.26 6.20 -8.85
CA MET A 131 -10.38 7.13 -8.69
C MET A 131 -10.03 8.42 -7.93
N ILE A 132 -8.74 8.78 -7.84
CA ILE A 132 -8.28 10.00 -7.18
C ILE A 132 -8.34 11.14 -8.19
N ASP A 133 -8.90 12.27 -7.75
CA ASP A 133 -8.93 13.49 -8.55
C ASP A 133 -7.50 13.98 -8.88
N SER A 134 -7.30 14.38 -10.13
CA SER A 134 -5.98 14.75 -10.63
C SER A 134 -5.48 16.06 -10.01
N ASP A 135 -6.36 17.00 -9.70
CA ASP A 135 -5.97 18.28 -9.12
C ASP A 135 -5.63 18.14 -7.63
N ILE A 136 -6.35 17.29 -6.89
CA ILE A 136 -5.94 16.83 -5.56
C ILE A 136 -4.55 16.18 -5.62
N GLY A 137 -4.35 15.27 -6.58
CA GLY A 137 -3.04 14.65 -6.80
C GLY A 137 -1.93 15.68 -7.01
N ARG A 138 -2.15 16.69 -7.85
CA ARG A 138 -1.17 17.77 -8.11
C ARG A 138 -0.93 18.67 -6.91
N MET A 139 -1.94 18.88 -6.08
CA MET A 139 -1.86 19.74 -4.91
C MET A 139 -0.95 19.14 -3.83
N PHE A 140 -1.03 17.82 -3.64
CA PHE A 140 -0.36 17.14 -2.52
C PHE A 140 0.83 16.28 -2.92
N CYS A 141 0.90 15.82 -4.17
CA CYS A 141 2.02 15.02 -4.66
C CYS A 141 2.91 15.80 -5.63
N LYS A 142 4.18 15.42 -5.60
CA LYS A 142 5.15 15.69 -6.66
C LYS A 142 5.37 14.42 -7.45
N GLU A 143 6.17 14.49 -8.50
CA GLU A 143 6.76 13.30 -9.10
C GLU A 143 8.26 13.27 -8.85
N VAL A 144 8.78 12.08 -8.57
CA VAL A 144 10.20 11.79 -8.47
C VAL A 144 10.64 11.05 -9.72
N HIS A 145 11.74 11.48 -10.31
CA HIS A 145 12.49 10.74 -11.32
C HIS A 145 13.78 10.24 -10.68
N TYR A 146 14.13 8.99 -10.95
CA TYR A 146 15.31 8.36 -10.35
C TYR A 146 15.91 7.30 -11.27
N GLU A 147 17.18 7.01 -11.07
CA GLU A 147 17.88 5.91 -11.72
C GLU A 147 18.08 4.77 -10.73
N LEU A 148 17.71 3.56 -11.14
CA LEU A 148 17.92 2.34 -10.38
C LEU A 148 18.44 1.27 -11.35
N ARG A 149 19.60 0.68 -11.05
CA ARG A 149 20.23 -0.38 -11.89
C ARG A 149 20.32 0.03 -13.37
N GLN A 150 20.83 1.24 -13.64
CA GLN A 150 21.01 1.82 -14.98
C GLN A 150 19.71 2.06 -15.77
N LYS A 151 18.55 2.00 -15.11
CA LYS A 151 17.25 2.31 -15.72
C LYS A 151 16.62 3.51 -15.04
N ARG A 152 15.94 4.33 -15.82
CA ARG A 152 15.19 5.50 -15.33
C ARG A 152 13.77 5.09 -14.96
N TYR A 153 13.32 5.58 -13.83
CA TYR A 153 12.01 5.33 -13.26
C TYR A 153 11.40 6.64 -12.78
N PHE A 154 10.08 6.61 -12.61
CA PHE A 154 9.32 7.70 -12.03
C PHE A 154 8.23 7.17 -11.09
N ALA A 155 7.88 7.97 -10.09
CA ALA A 155 6.83 7.65 -9.12
C ALA A 155 6.19 8.94 -8.59
N LEU A 156 4.98 8.81 -8.03
CA LEU A 156 4.45 9.83 -7.12
C LEU A 156 5.39 9.97 -5.94
N ALA A 157 5.53 11.19 -5.43
CA ALA A 157 6.30 11.52 -4.25
C ALA A 157 5.44 12.38 -3.31
N PHE A 158 5.08 11.82 -2.16
CA PHE A 158 4.30 12.50 -1.12
C PHE A 158 5.21 12.85 0.05
N GLY A 159 5.35 14.15 0.34
CA GLY A 159 6.33 14.64 1.30
C GLY A 159 5.95 14.37 2.75
N ASN A 160 6.95 14.10 3.59
CA ASN A 160 6.79 13.94 5.04
C ASN A 160 7.52 15.04 5.83
N ILE A 161 7.25 15.12 7.13
CA ILE A 161 7.77 16.21 8.00
C ILE A 161 9.29 16.19 8.17
N SER A 162 9.95 15.06 7.87
CA SER A 162 11.41 14.90 7.91
C SER A 162 12.09 15.25 6.58
N GLY A 163 11.33 15.76 5.59
CA GLY A 163 11.85 16.08 4.26
C GLY A 163 12.13 14.86 3.37
N GLY A 164 11.65 13.68 3.78
CA GLY A 164 11.56 12.46 2.98
C GLY A 164 10.27 12.39 2.17
N TYR A 165 10.16 11.34 1.35
CA TYR A 165 9.02 11.14 0.46
C TYR A 165 8.55 9.69 0.48
N GLU A 166 7.27 9.49 0.72
CA GLU A 166 6.61 8.25 0.35
C GLU A 166 6.49 8.19 -1.18
N VAL A 167 6.96 7.11 -1.77
CA VAL A 167 6.98 6.93 -3.21
C VAL A 167 6.05 5.81 -3.66
N ARG A 168 5.28 6.08 -4.70
CA ARG A 168 4.29 5.14 -5.23
C ARG A 168 4.19 5.21 -6.74
N ASN A 169 4.22 4.07 -7.38
CA ASN A 169 3.71 3.85 -8.72
C ASN A 169 2.95 2.51 -8.73
N PRO A 170 2.36 2.06 -9.85
CA PRO A 170 1.64 0.78 -9.90
C PRO A 170 2.46 -0.42 -9.42
N TYR A 171 3.79 -0.35 -9.53
CA TYR A 171 4.69 -1.49 -9.34
C TYR A 171 5.48 -1.44 -8.04
N TYR A 172 5.45 -0.30 -7.33
CA TYR A 172 6.36 -0.06 -6.23
C TYR A 172 5.77 0.89 -5.20
N LYS A 173 6.00 0.56 -3.93
CA LYS A 173 5.78 1.41 -2.75
C LYS A 173 7.05 1.39 -1.92
N GLY A 174 7.49 2.55 -1.49
CA GLY A 174 8.65 2.69 -0.62
C GLY A 174 8.78 4.10 -0.08
N CYS A 175 9.92 4.39 0.52
CA CYS A 175 10.21 5.71 1.06
C CYS A 175 11.64 6.14 0.71
N ILE A 176 11.79 7.33 0.14
CA ILE A 176 13.09 7.94 -0.15
C ILE A 176 13.49 8.87 1.00
N LYS A 177 14.77 8.79 1.40
CA LYS A 177 15.35 9.42 2.61
C LYS A 177 14.81 8.80 3.90
N ASN A 178 14.13 9.58 4.74
CA ASN A 178 13.66 9.16 6.05
C ASN A 178 12.16 8.92 6.01
N LYS A 179 11.73 7.78 6.54
CA LYS A 179 10.31 7.48 6.74
C LYS A 179 9.80 8.23 7.96
N ASP A 180 8.73 8.98 7.81
CA ASP A 180 8.10 9.77 8.86
C ASP A 180 6.63 10.04 8.50
N ILE A 181 5.88 10.62 9.42
CA ILE A 181 4.49 11.07 9.20
C ILE A 181 4.43 12.30 8.30
N SER A 182 3.26 12.59 7.73
CA SER A 182 2.97 13.86 7.07
C SER A 182 1.89 14.61 7.83
N LEU A 183 2.05 15.93 8.00
CA LEU A 183 1.09 16.80 8.65
C LEU A 183 0.65 17.88 7.67
N ILE A 184 -0.66 18.01 7.48
CA ILE A 184 -1.28 18.96 6.56
C ILE A 184 -2.31 19.77 7.36
N PRO A 185 -1.98 21.01 7.77
CA PRO A 185 -2.94 21.85 8.47
C PRO A 185 -4.02 22.36 7.53
N GLN A 186 -5.27 22.44 8.00
CA GLN A 186 -6.41 22.93 7.21
C GLN A 186 -6.26 24.40 6.81
N SER A 187 -5.88 25.25 7.77
CA SER A 187 -5.69 26.70 7.61
C SER A 187 -4.36 27.12 8.24
N ARG A 188 -3.63 28.01 7.56
CA ARG A 188 -2.36 28.54 8.09
C ARG A 188 -2.66 29.47 9.27
N GLY A 189 -2.42 29.00 10.49
CA GLY A 189 -2.41 29.84 11.70
C GLY A 189 -3.57 29.60 12.67
N GLU A 190 -4.53 28.72 12.36
CA GLU A 190 -5.60 28.35 13.28
C GLU A 190 -5.34 26.95 13.85
N ALA A 191 -5.31 26.86 15.18
CA ALA A 191 -5.22 25.57 15.85
C ALA A 191 -6.55 24.83 15.71
N GLN A 192 -6.52 23.66 15.05
CA GLN A 192 -7.68 22.79 14.96
C GLN A 192 -7.75 21.89 16.18
N SER A 193 -8.96 21.70 16.72
CA SER A 193 -9.19 20.72 17.79
C SER A 193 -9.38 19.31 17.26
N ARG A 194 -9.50 19.13 15.94
CA ARG A 194 -9.76 17.85 15.26
C ARG A 194 -8.65 17.49 14.29
N VAL A 195 -8.37 16.20 14.18
CA VAL A 195 -7.47 15.64 13.18
C VAL A 195 -8.08 14.41 12.53
N CYS A 196 -7.95 14.31 11.21
CA CYS A 196 -8.19 13.07 10.46
C CYS A 196 -6.87 12.34 10.29
N LEU A 197 -6.79 11.11 10.79
CA LEU A 197 -5.62 10.25 10.76
C LEU A 197 -5.78 9.19 9.66
N PHE A 198 -4.83 9.12 8.74
CA PHE A 198 -4.82 8.14 7.64
C PHE A 198 -3.61 7.20 7.75
N GLU A 199 -3.81 5.93 7.41
CA GLU A 199 -2.70 4.96 7.40
C GLU A 199 -1.67 5.28 6.30
N GLY A 200 -2.16 5.55 5.08
CA GLY A 200 -1.35 5.88 3.91
C GLY A 200 -1.83 7.13 3.18
N PHE A 201 -0.95 7.71 2.36
CA PHE A 201 -1.30 8.94 1.64
C PHE A 201 -2.36 8.71 0.55
N MET A 202 -2.49 7.50 0.02
CA MET A 202 -3.53 7.20 -0.97
C MET A 202 -4.93 7.32 -0.35
N ASP A 203 -5.10 6.92 0.91
CA ASP A 203 -6.35 7.07 1.66
C ASP A 203 -6.65 8.53 1.94
N PHE A 204 -5.62 9.30 2.31
CA PHE A 204 -5.75 10.76 2.44
C PHE A 204 -6.21 11.43 1.13
N LEU A 205 -5.61 11.10 -0.02
CA LEU A 205 -6.06 11.64 -1.31
C LEU A 205 -7.49 11.19 -1.66
N SER A 206 -7.86 9.97 -1.26
CA SER A 206 -9.21 9.43 -1.47
C SER A 206 -10.24 10.18 -0.64
N TYR A 207 -9.93 10.43 0.63
CA TYR A 207 -10.75 11.25 1.51
C TYR A 207 -11.01 12.63 0.93
N LEU A 208 -9.97 13.30 0.43
CA LEU A 208 -10.13 14.62 -0.18
C LEU A 208 -10.98 14.56 -1.46
N THR A 209 -10.87 13.48 -2.24
CA THR A 209 -11.70 13.28 -3.44
C THR A 209 -13.17 13.11 -3.06
N LEU A 210 -13.47 12.31 -2.04
CA LEU A 210 -14.83 12.14 -1.49
C LEU A 210 -15.39 13.43 -0.90
N LYS A 211 -14.52 14.25 -0.29
CA LYS A 211 -14.89 15.56 0.25
C LYS A 211 -15.30 16.56 -0.82
N GLN A 212 -14.75 16.47 -2.03
CA GLN A 212 -15.20 17.29 -3.17
C GLN A 212 -16.61 16.93 -3.65
N THR A 213 -16.99 15.66 -3.50
CA THR A 213 -18.33 15.16 -3.87
C THR A 213 -19.34 15.23 -2.73
N ASP A 214 -18.98 15.88 -1.61
CA ASP A 214 -19.81 16.04 -0.41
C ASP A 214 -20.34 14.72 0.17
N ASP A 215 -19.48 13.69 0.20
CA ASP A 215 -19.81 12.39 0.79
C ASP A 215 -19.92 12.51 2.32
N SER A 216 -21.14 12.76 2.80
CA SER A 216 -21.42 12.94 4.23
C SER A 216 -21.30 11.66 5.06
N ALA A 217 -21.21 10.49 4.42
CA ALA A 217 -21.05 9.22 5.13
C ALA A 217 -19.60 9.00 5.57
N ILE A 218 -18.65 9.49 4.78
CA ILE A 218 -17.21 9.38 5.06
C ILE A 218 -16.64 10.68 5.64
N CYS A 219 -17.02 11.82 5.10
CA CYS A 219 -16.35 13.08 5.37
C CYS A 219 -16.90 13.81 6.58
N ILE A 220 -15.99 14.34 7.39
CA ILE A 220 -16.34 15.16 8.55
C ILE A 220 -16.63 16.58 8.09
N ASN A 221 -17.85 17.04 8.33
CA ASN A 221 -18.28 18.41 8.07
C ASN A 221 -17.81 19.36 9.20
N ALA A 222 -16.50 19.40 9.43
CA ALA A 222 -15.86 20.31 10.36
C ALA A 222 -14.41 20.60 9.90
N PRO A 223 -13.83 21.74 10.32
CA PRO A 223 -12.40 21.98 10.17
C PRO A 223 -11.58 20.91 10.90
N CYS A 224 -10.67 20.26 10.17
CA CYS A 224 -9.78 19.21 10.68
C CYS A 224 -8.40 19.36 10.04
N ASP A 225 -7.35 19.26 10.84
CA ASP A 225 -6.02 18.96 10.29
C ASP A 225 -5.98 17.52 9.75
N TYR A 226 -5.01 17.23 8.91
CA TYR A 226 -4.79 15.88 8.39
C TYR A 226 -3.40 15.37 8.80
N LEU A 227 -3.36 14.15 9.33
CA LEU A 227 -2.13 13.44 9.65
C LEU A 227 -2.10 12.13 8.87
N VAL A 228 -1.06 11.93 8.08
CA VAL A 228 -0.82 10.68 7.37
C VAL A 228 0.31 9.93 8.06
N MET A 229 0.03 8.74 8.57
CA MET A 229 1.01 7.92 9.27
C MET A 229 2.13 7.45 8.34
N ASN A 230 1.83 7.28 7.05
CA ASN A 230 2.71 6.70 6.04
C ASN A 230 3.15 5.26 6.37
N SER A 231 2.42 4.59 7.27
CA SER A 231 2.57 3.21 7.79
C SER A 231 2.26 3.17 9.29
N VAL A 232 1.59 2.11 9.74
CA VAL A 232 1.39 1.80 11.16
C VAL A 232 2.70 1.74 11.96
N SER A 233 3.84 1.49 11.31
CA SER A 233 5.17 1.54 11.95
C SER A 233 5.50 2.91 12.57
N ASN A 234 4.87 3.98 12.10
CA ASN A 234 5.04 5.33 12.63
C ASN A 234 4.10 5.65 13.80
N LEU A 235 3.44 4.65 14.40
CA LEU A 235 2.52 4.84 15.52
C LEU A 235 3.15 5.64 16.66
N LYS A 236 4.34 5.26 17.14
CA LYS A 236 5.01 5.98 18.24
C LYS A 236 5.17 7.48 17.95
N ARG A 237 5.56 7.81 16.71
CA ARG A 237 5.72 9.20 16.26
C ARG A 237 4.35 9.89 16.16
N THR A 238 3.36 9.22 15.56
CA THR A 238 1.99 9.70 15.42
C THR A 238 1.40 10.15 16.76
N LEU A 239 1.53 9.33 17.81
CA LEU A 239 1.03 9.64 19.15
C LEU A 239 1.53 11.01 19.66
N THR A 240 2.82 11.31 19.47
CA THR A 240 3.39 12.60 19.93
C THR A 240 2.70 13.82 19.31
N TYR A 241 2.13 13.69 18.12
CA TYR A 241 1.38 14.76 17.45
C TYR A 241 -0.10 14.76 17.80
N LEU A 242 -0.68 13.57 18.04
CA LEU A 242 -2.10 13.43 18.42
C LEU A 242 -2.43 14.10 19.75
N GLN A 243 -1.47 14.26 20.66
CA GLN A 243 -1.65 14.95 21.96
C GLN A 243 -2.22 16.37 21.86
N LYS A 244 -2.08 17.03 20.70
CA LYS A 244 -2.56 18.40 20.46
C LYS A 244 -4.05 18.47 20.13
N TYR A 245 -4.67 17.35 19.77
CA TYR A 245 -6.02 17.30 19.26
C TYR A 245 -6.97 16.72 20.30
N THR A 246 -8.16 17.31 20.39
CA THR A 246 -9.23 16.83 21.26
C THR A 246 -10.00 15.69 20.61
N TYR A 247 -10.23 15.76 19.28
CA TYR A 247 -10.97 14.76 18.53
C TYR A 247 -10.08 14.14 17.45
N ILE A 248 -9.99 12.82 17.43
CA ILE A 248 -9.13 12.07 16.52
C ILE A 248 -10.00 11.12 15.71
N HIS A 249 -10.06 11.34 14.41
CA HIS A 249 -10.84 10.52 13.48
C HIS A 249 -9.91 9.59 12.71
N CYS A 250 -9.99 8.29 12.97
CA CYS A 250 -9.07 7.28 12.44
C CYS A 250 -9.63 6.60 11.18
N TYR A 251 -9.01 6.88 10.04
CA TYR A 251 -9.23 6.23 8.74
C TYR A 251 -8.07 5.26 8.46
N LEU A 252 -8.03 4.15 9.20
CA LEU A 252 -7.01 3.10 9.03
C LEU A 252 -7.52 1.91 8.23
N ASP A 253 -6.62 1.04 7.77
CA ASP A 253 -7.00 -0.14 6.99
C ASP A 253 -7.88 -1.07 7.84
N ASN A 254 -8.88 -1.69 7.21
CA ASN A 254 -9.74 -2.73 7.80
C ASN A 254 -9.01 -4.08 7.85
N ASP A 255 -7.81 -4.07 8.43
CA ASP A 255 -7.02 -5.24 8.75
C ASP A 255 -6.60 -5.25 10.23
N LEU A 256 -5.93 -6.32 10.66
CA LEU A 256 -5.54 -6.49 12.07
C LEU A 256 -4.55 -5.39 12.52
N ALA A 257 -3.71 -4.88 11.63
CA ALA A 257 -2.73 -3.86 11.97
C ALA A 257 -3.40 -2.49 12.17
N GLY A 258 -4.32 -2.12 11.28
CA GLY A 258 -5.16 -0.93 11.43
C GLY A 258 -6.01 -0.98 12.69
N GLN A 259 -6.71 -2.11 12.94
CA GLN A 259 -7.53 -2.31 14.14
C GLN A 259 -6.75 -2.12 15.44
N LYS A 260 -5.61 -2.80 15.59
CA LYS A 260 -4.75 -2.66 16.78
C LYS A 260 -4.21 -1.24 16.95
N THR A 261 -3.96 -0.55 15.83
CA THR A 261 -3.49 0.84 15.86
C THR A 261 -4.57 1.76 16.41
N VAL A 262 -5.83 1.62 15.97
CA VAL A 262 -6.96 2.39 16.52
C VAL A 262 -7.17 2.09 18.01
N GLU A 263 -7.16 0.82 18.41
CA GLU A 263 -7.28 0.40 19.81
C GLU A 263 -6.20 1.03 20.69
N THR A 264 -4.96 1.05 20.20
CA THR A 264 -3.83 1.66 20.91
C THR A 264 -4.01 3.16 21.09
N ILE A 265 -4.47 3.86 20.05
CA ILE A 265 -4.75 5.31 20.10
C ILE A 265 -5.91 5.58 21.06
N ALA A 266 -7.00 4.82 20.98
CA ALA A 266 -8.15 4.93 21.87
C ALA A 266 -7.78 4.68 23.35
N GLY A 267 -6.91 3.71 23.61
CA GLY A 267 -6.39 3.43 24.95
C GLY A 267 -5.58 4.59 25.55
N MET A 268 -4.90 5.40 24.73
CA MET A 268 -4.11 6.55 25.20
C MET A 268 -4.89 7.86 25.30
N TYR A 269 -5.81 8.13 24.36
CA TYR A 269 -6.51 9.43 24.27
C TYR A 269 -7.99 9.36 24.66
N GLY A 270 -8.53 8.19 24.96
CA GLY A 270 -9.86 8.02 25.52
C GLY A 270 -11.00 8.20 24.52
N ARG A 271 -12.15 8.70 25.02
CA ARG A 271 -13.46 8.62 24.35
C ARG A 271 -13.63 9.51 23.11
N CYS A 272 -12.69 10.40 22.80
CA CYS A 272 -12.75 11.29 21.64
C CYS A 272 -11.95 10.76 20.43
N VAL A 273 -11.67 9.45 20.42
CA VAL A 273 -11.09 8.72 19.29
C VAL A 273 -12.21 7.99 18.57
N TYR A 274 -12.42 8.32 17.30
CA TYR A 274 -13.45 7.75 16.45
C TYR A 274 -12.83 6.78 15.46
N ASN A 275 -13.32 5.55 15.44
CA ASN A 275 -12.95 4.59 14.40
C ASN A 275 -13.85 4.80 13.18
N GLU A 276 -13.36 5.55 12.19
CA GLU A 276 -14.09 5.83 10.95
C GLU A 276 -14.04 4.65 9.97
N SER A 277 -13.24 3.61 10.26
CA SER A 277 -13.15 2.41 9.42
C SER A 277 -14.48 1.66 9.31
N ASN A 278 -15.38 1.89 10.26
CA ASN A 278 -16.75 1.39 10.26
C ASN A 278 -17.59 1.98 9.11
N CYS A 279 -17.31 3.22 8.69
CA CYS A 279 -18.06 3.92 7.64
C CYS A 279 -17.80 3.32 6.25
N TYR A 280 -16.68 2.62 6.09
CA TYR A 280 -16.34 1.84 4.89
C TYR A 280 -16.18 0.34 5.23
N ALA A 281 -17.03 -0.17 6.12
CA ALA A 281 -17.09 -1.60 6.42
C ALA A 281 -17.35 -2.42 5.14
N GLY A 282 -16.50 -3.43 4.91
CA GLY A 282 -16.52 -4.24 3.68
C GLY A 282 -15.54 -3.80 2.59
N TYR A 283 -14.76 -2.75 2.84
CA TYR A 283 -13.65 -2.31 2.00
C TYR A 283 -12.34 -2.39 2.77
N LYS A 284 -11.23 -2.63 2.07
CA LYS A 284 -9.93 -2.83 2.71
C LYS A 284 -9.40 -1.53 3.30
N ASP A 285 -9.45 -0.49 2.51
CA ASP A 285 -8.95 0.82 2.82
C ASP A 285 -9.89 1.86 2.18
N LEU A 286 -9.64 3.13 2.44
CA LEU A 286 -10.52 4.19 1.96
C LEU A 286 -10.42 4.36 0.43
N ASN A 287 -9.26 4.05 -0.15
CA ASN A 287 -9.15 4.08 -1.61
C ASN A 287 -9.94 2.96 -2.30
N ASP A 288 -9.99 1.77 -1.72
CA ASP A 288 -10.82 0.68 -2.24
C ASP A 288 -12.32 0.98 -2.08
N TYR A 289 -12.73 1.71 -1.03
CA TYR A 289 -14.08 2.28 -0.92
C TYR A 289 -14.38 3.23 -2.09
N LEU A 290 -13.51 4.21 -2.33
CA LEU A 290 -13.67 5.17 -3.44
C LEU A 290 -13.73 4.47 -4.82
N ARG A 291 -13.06 3.32 -4.97
CA ARG A 291 -13.07 2.52 -6.20
C ARG A 291 -14.24 1.55 -6.30
N GLY A 292 -15.06 1.40 -5.26
CA GLY A 292 -16.10 0.37 -5.20
C GLY A 292 -15.56 -1.06 -5.12
N LYS A 293 -14.28 -1.25 -4.76
CA LYS A 293 -13.63 -2.56 -4.68
C LYS A 293 -13.82 -3.17 -3.29
N LYS A 294 -14.89 -3.95 -3.12
CA LYS A 294 -15.15 -4.66 -1.86
C LYS A 294 -14.02 -5.67 -1.55
N GLN A 295 -13.69 -5.80 -0.25
CA GLN A 295 -12.84 -6.89 0.26
C GLN A 295 -13.38 -8.21 -0.22
#